data_AF-A0A354WLR1-F1
#
_entry.id   AF-A0A354WLR1-F1
#
_cell.length_a   1.000
_cell.length_b   1.000
_cell.length_c   1.000
_cell.angle_alpha   90.00
_cell.angle_beta   90.00
_cell.angle_gamma   90.00
#
_symmetry.space_group_name_H-M   'P 1'
#
loop_
_entity.id
_entity.type
_entity.pdbx_description
1 polymer ?
#
loop_
_entity_poly.entity_id
_entity_poly.type
_entity_poly.pdbx_seq_one_letter_code
_entity_poly.pdbx_strand_id
1 'polypeptide(L)'
;GGGRGAIMQADPLYRCWEAVCDEAGGAVHTVYLSPCGHTFRQADAIRLSKLDNLILVCGHYEGIDQRFIDECVDEEISLGDFVLTGGEIAAMAVTDAVCRMVPGVLSDPECFEDESHFNGLLEYPQYSRPAVWHGRTVPEILLSGNHEKVRQWRRKQALRRTR
;
A
#
# COMPACT_ATOMS: atom_id res chain seq x y z
N GLY A 1 -17.91 -7.85 -27.81
CA GLY A 1 -18.04 -8.39 -29.17
C GLY A 1 -17.41 -9.76 -29.28
N GLY A 2 -17.97 -10.75 -28.57
CA GLY A 2 -17.35 -12.08 -28.43
C GLY A 2 -16.13 -12.08 -27.49
N GLY A 3 -15.68 -13.28 -27.09
CA GLY A 3 -14.61 -13.50 -26.12
C GLY A 3 -14.95 -14.65 -25.16
N ARG A 4 -13.94 -15.25 -24.52
CA ARG A 4 -14.15 -16.13 -23.35
C ARG A 4 -14.06 -15.25 -22.10
N GLY A 5 -14.98 -15.43 -21.16
CA GLY A 5 -15.01 -14.68 -19.90
C GLY A 5 -16.33 -13.93 -19.69
N ALA A 6 -16.40 -13.18 -18.59
CA ALA A 6 -17.53 -12.34 -18.21
C ALA A 6 -17.05 -10.94 -17.83
N ILE A 7 -17.91 -9.95 -17.98
CA ILE A 7 -17.66 -8.55 -17.57
C ILE A 7 -18.73 -8.18 -16.55
N MET A 8 -18.32 -7.53 -15.46
CA MET A 8 -19.27 -7.04 -14.47
C MET A 8 -20.12 -5.92 -15.06
N GLN A 9 -21.44 -6.00 -14.85
CA GLN A 9 -22.40 -5.04 -15.39
C GLN A 9 -22.26 -3.67 -14.71
N ALA A 10 -22.45 -2.60 -15.49
CA ALA A 10 -22.39 -1.22 -14.99
C ALA A 10 -23.48 -0.91 -13.93
N ASP A 11 -24.74 -1.26 -14.19
CA ASP A 11 -25.87 -0.81 -13.34
C ASP A 11 -25.81 -1.38 -11.90
N PRO A 12 -25.49 -2.67 -11.66
CA PRO A 12 -25.28 -3.16 -10.29
C PRO A 12 -24.10 -2.49 -9.57
N LEU A 13 -23.00 -2.22 -10.28
CA LEU A 13 -21.84 -1.52 -9.72
C LEU A 13 -22.17 -0.06 -9.37
N TYR A 14 -22.85 0.64 -10.28
CA TYR A 14 -23.29 2.02 -10.09
C TYR A 14 -24.20 2.15 -8.86
N ARG A 15 -25.21 1.30 -8.73
CA ARG A 15 -26.13 1.34 -7.58
C ARG A 15 -25.43 1.04 -6.25
N CYS A 16 -24.45 0.15 -6.26
CA CYS A 16 -23.62 -0.13 -5.08
C CYS A 16 -22.78 1.10 -4.72
N TRP A 17 -22.09 1.68 -5.70
CA TRP A 17 -21.28 2.87 -5.53
C TRP A 17 -22.10 4.07 -5.03
N GLU A 18 -23.25 4.34 -5.65
CA GLU A 18 -24.18 5.41 -5.26
C GLU A 18 -24.64 5.27 -3.80
N ALA A 19 -25.02 4.05 -3.39
CA ALA A 19 -25.43 3.78 -2.01
C ALA A 19 -24.29 4.02 -1.00
N VAL A 20 -23.05 3.66 -1.33
CA VAL A 20 -21.88 3.90 -0.47
C VAL A 20 -21.53 5.39 -0.41
N CYS A 21 -21.65 6.11 -1.52
CA CYS A 21 -21.46 7.57 -1.56
C CYS A 21 -22.49 8.29 -0.69
N ASP A 22 -23.76 7.87 -0.75
CA ASP A 22 -24.83 8.42 0.10
C ASP A 22 -24.57 8.15 1.58
N GLU A 23 -24.07 6.96 1.93
CA GLU A 23 -23.71 6.59 3.32
C GLU A 23 -22.52 7.41 3.86
N ALA A 24 -21.51 7.66 3.02
CA ALA A 24 -20.35 8.46 3.40
C ALA A 24 -20.70 9.92 3.71
N GLY A 25 -21.79 10.45 3.11
CA GLY A 25 -22.33 11.79 3.42
C GLY A 25 -21.38 12.96 3.09
N GLY A 26 -20.38 12.73 2.23
CA GLY A 26 -19.34 13.69 1.89
C GLY A 26 -18.63 13.35 0.58
N ALA A 27 -17.56 14.08 0.25
CA ALA A 27 -16.75 13.77 -0.92
C ALA A 27 -16.11 12.38 -0.76
N VAL A 28 -16.20 11.57 -1.81
CA VAL A 28 -15.63 10.23 -1.88
C VAL A 28 -14.65 10.17 -3.04
N HIS A 29 -13.49 9.60 -2.79
CA HIS A 29 -12.52 9.28 -3.83
C HIS A 29 -12.63 7.81 -4.20
N THR A 30 -12.87 7.50 -5.47
CA THR A 30 -13.13 6.15 -5.96
C THR A 30 -11.95 5.63 -6.77
N VAL A 31 -11.34 4.56 -6.28
CA VAL A 31 -10.19 3.91 -6.92
C VAL A 31 -10.63 2.57 -7.51
N TYR A 32 -10.35 2.35 -8.79
CA TYR A 32 -10.46 1.02 -9.39
C TYR A 32 -9.11 0.29 -9.34
N LEU A 33 -9.12 -0.91 -8.76
CA LEU A 33 -7.92 -1.75 -8.65
C LEU A 33 -7.77 -2.57 -9.92
N SER A 34 -6.81 -2.16 -10.74
CA SER A 34 -6.65 -2.57 -12.13
C SER A 34 -5.17 -2.66 -12.50
N PRO A 35 -4.72 -3.71 -13.22
CA PRO A 35 -3.35 -3.78 -13.71
C PRO A 35 -3.02 -2.67 -14.73
N CYS A 36 -4.03 -1.99 -15.28
CA CYS A 36 -3.85 -0.85 -16.19
C CYS A 36 -3.54 0.47 -15.46
N GLY A 37 -3.76 0.53 -14.15
CA GLY A 37 -3.46 1.70 -13.32
C GLY A 37 -1.96 1.92 -13.08
N HIS A 38 -1.59 3.05 -12.49
CA HIS A 38 -0.20 3.24 -12.07
C HIS A 38 0.14 2.32 -10.90
N THR A 39 1.40 1.90 -10.83
CA THR A 39 1.86 1.06 -9.72
C THR A 39 1.78 1.80 -8.40
N PHE A 40 1.09 1.22 -7.42
CA PHE A 40 0.97 1.72 -6.06
C PHE A 40 2.33 1.88 -5.39
N ARG A 41 2.57 3.05 -4.79
CA ARG A 41 3.79 3.36 -4.03
C ARG A 41 3.47 3.90 -2.65
N GLN A 42 4.48 3.96 -1.78
CA GLN A 42 4.32 4.54 -0.43
C GLN A 42 3.78 5.99 -0.46
N ALA A 43 4.11 6.76 -1.50
CA ALA A 43 3.57 8.10 -1.69
C ALA A 43 2.04 8.11 -1.93
N ASP A 44 1.50 7.08 -2.58
CA ASP A 44 0.06 6.91 -2.74
C ASP A 44 -0.60 6.59 -1.40
N ALA A 45 -0.01 5.69 -0.60
CA ALA A 45 -0.52 5.40 0.75
C ALA A 45 -0.64 6.66 1.61
N ILE A 46 0.38 7.51 1.61
CA ILE A 46 0.41 8.81 2.32
C ILE A 46 -0.62 9.81 1.75
N ARG A 47 -0.83 9.80 0.43
CA ARG A 47 -1.81 10.68 -0.23
C ARG A 47 -3.24 10.25 0.12
N LEU A 48 -3.54 8.95 -0.02
CA LEU A 48 -4.85 8.37 0.21
C LEU A 48 -5.24 8.41 1.69
N SER A 49 -4.29 8.33 2.63
CA SER A 49 -4.57 8.41 4.07
C SER A 49 -5.04 9.79 4.55
N LYS A 50 -5.01 10.80 3.68
CA LYS A 50 -5.49 12.17 3.96
C LYS A 50 -6.93 12.39 3.49
N LEU A 51 -7.53 11.39 2.84
CA LEU A 51 -8.90 11.45 2.36
C LEU A 51 -9.84 11.02 3.48
N ASP A 52 -10.97 11.72 3.60
CA ASP A 52 -12.00 11.38 4.59
C ASP A 52 -12.74 10.09 4.19
N ASN A 53 -13.03 9.92 2.89
CA ASN A 53 -13.72 8.76 2.35
C ASN A 53 -13.02 8.22 1.10
N LEU A 54 -12.80 6.90 1.07
CA LEU A 54 -12.13 6.18 -0.01
C LEU A 54 -12.93 4.93 -0.36
N ILE A 55 -13.31 4.77 -1.62
CA ILE A 55 -13.89 3.54 -2.17
C ILE A 55 -12.82 2.80 -2.98
N LEU A 56 -12.69 1.50 -2.72
CA LEU A 56 -11.84 0.59 -3.51
C LEU A 56 -12.74 -0.38 -4.30
N VAL A 57 -12.81 -0.19 -5.62
CA VAL A 57 -13.56 -1.06 -6.51
C VAL A 57 -12.72 -2.28 -6.87
N CYS A 58 -13.20 -3.45 -6.46
CA CYS A 58 -12.58 -4.73 -6.77
C CYS A 58 -13.23 -5.31 -8.04
N GLY A 59 -12.47 -5.35 -9.13
CA GLY A 59 -12.91 -6.06 -10.34
C GLY A 59 -12.80 -7.57 -10.17
N HIS A 60 -13.66 -8.32 -10.87
CA HIS A 60 -13.58 -9.77 -11.02
C HIS A 60 -13.82 -10.14 -12.50
N TYR A 61 -13.61 -11.41 -12.85
CA TYR A 61 -13.75 -11.95 -14.20
C TYR A 61 -12.72 -11.29 -15.14
N GLU A 62 -13.13 -10.86 -16.33
CA GLU A 62 -12.24 -10.16 -17.27
C GLU A 62 -12.20 -8.64 -17.01
N GLY A 63 -12.97 -8.14 -16.05
CA GLY A 63 -13.03 -6.72 -15.70
C GLY A 63 -14.45 -6.20 -15.50
N ILE A 64 -14.55 -4.88 -15.44
CA ILE A 64 -15.81 -4.14 -15.24
C ILE A 64 -16.17 -3.34 -16.50
N ASP A 65 -17.45 -3.02 -16.66
CA ASP A 65 -17.92 -2.21 -17.79
C ASP A 65 -17.24 -0.84 -17.81
N GLN A 66 -16.60 -0.49 -18.94
CA GLN A 66 -15.84 0.75 -19.10
C GLN A 66 -16.64 2.01 -18.73
N ARG A 67 -17.95 2.01 -18.96
CA ARG A 67 -18.80 3.17 -18.66
C ARG A 67 -18.89 3.47 -17.17
N PHE A 68 -18.79 2.45 -16.32
CA PHE A 68 -18.71 2.68 -14.87
C PHE A 68 -17.35 3.29 -14.49
N ILE A 69 -16.27 2.89 -15.15
CA ILE A 69 -14.94 3.47 -14.94
C ILE A 69 -14.97 4.95 -15.34
N ASP A 70 -15.43 5.25 -16.55
CA ASP A 70 -15.44 6.61 -17.09
C ASP A 70 -16.33 7.58 -16.28
N GLU A 71 -17.41 7.09 -15.66
CA GLU A 71 -18.38 7.91 -14.93
C GLU A 71 -18.04 8.04 -13.43
N CYS A 72 -17.57 6.97 -12.78
CA CYS A 72 -17.54 6.89 -11.31
C CYS A 72 -16.13 6.72 -10.71
N VAL A 73 -15.11 6.41 -11.50
CA VAL A 73 -13.75 6.15 -11.00
C VAL A 73 -12.86 7.37 -11.18
N ASP A 74 -12.22 7.80 -10.10
CA ASP A 74 -11.30 8.95 -10.10
C ASP A 74 -9.88 8.57 -10.53
N GLU A 75 -9.42 7.37 -10.15
CA GLU A 75 -8.12 6.83 -10.56
C GLU A 75 -8.09 5.29 -10.61
N GLU A 76 -7.18 4.75 -11.42
CA GLU A 76 -6.85 3.32 -11.43
C GLU A 76 -5.51 3.08 -10.73
N ILE A 77 -5.45 2.08 -9.85
CA ILE A 77 -4.22 1.69 -9.15
C ILE A 77 -3.90 0.21 -9.40
N SER A 78 -2.65 -0.06 -9.76
CA SER A 78 -2.09 -1.41 -9.94
C SER A 78 -1.21 -1.80 -8.76
N LEU A 79 -1.25 -3.08 -8.35
CA LEU A 79 -0.33 -3.62 -7.34
C LEU A 79 1.06 -3.96 -7.94
N GLY A 80 1.19 -3.97 -9.26
CA GLY A 80 2.42 -4.26 -9.98
C GLY A 80 2.18 -5.03 -11.29
N ASP A 81 3.27 -5.40 -11.96
CA ASP A 81 3.25 -6.04 -13.29
C ASP A 81 2.93 -7.54 -13.22
N PHE A 82 1.76 -7.88 -12.70
CA PHE A 82 1.23 -9.24 -12.60
C PHE A 82 -0.31 -9.21 -12.55
N VAL A 83 -0.93 -10.38 -12.72
CA VAL A 83 -2.40 -10.51 -12.77
C VAL A 83 -2.89 -11.33 -11.58
N LEU A 84 -3.94 -10.84 -10.94
CA LEU A 84 -4.69 -11.53 -9.88
C LEU A 84 -6.05 -11.98 -10.41
N THR A 85 -6.71 -12.89 -9.69
CA THR A 85 -8.06 -13.35 -10.05
C THR A 85 -9.15 -12.29 -9.80
N GLY A 86 -8.85 -11.30 -8.97
CA GLY A 86 -9.73 -10.21 -8.60
C GLY A 86 -8.99 -9.12 -7.81
N GLY A 87 -9.66 -8.00 -7.61
CA GLY A 87 -9.10 -6.81 -6.94
C GLY A 87 -9.00 -6.92 -5.42
N GLU A 88 -9.53 -7.96 -4.79
CA GLU A 88 -9.69 -8.04 -3.33
C GLU A 88 -8.34 -8.06 -2.59
N ILE A 89 -7.34 -8.77 -3.11
CA ILE A 89 -6.00 -8.78 -2.53
C ILE A 89 -5.33 -7.42 -2.67
N ALA A 90 -5.50 -6.76 -3.81
CA ALA A 90 -5.00 -5.40 -4.01
C ALA A 90 -5.69 -4.43 -3.05
N ALA A 91 -7.00 -4.60 -2.79
CA ALA A 91 -7.74 -3.77 -1.86
C ALA A 91 -7.25 -3.95 -0.42
N MET A 92 -7.00 -5.19 0.00
CA MET A 92 -6.42 -5.49 1.31
C MET A 92 -5.02 -4.88 1.46
N ALA A 93 -4.17 -5.00 0.45
CA ALA A 93 -2.81 -4.45 0.47
C ALA A 93 -2.80 -2.91 0.53
N VAL A 94 -3.63 -2.25 -0.29
CA VAL A 94 -3.80 -0.79 -0.28
C VAL A 94 -4.37 -0.33 1.06
N THR A 95 -5.42 -0.99 1.56
CA THR A 95 -6.05 -0.64 2.85
C THR A 95 -5.05 -0.76 4.00
N ASP A 96 -4.27 -1.84 4.07
CA ASP A 96 -3.24 -2.00 5.11
C ASP A 96 -2.23 -0.86 5.06
N ALA A 97 -1.65 -0.59 3.88
CA ALA A 97 -0.66 0.48 3.71
C ALA A 97 -1.21 1.87 4.06
N VAL A 98 -2.45 2.18 3.67
CA VAL A 98 -3.13 3.45 3.95
C VAL A 98 -3.43 3.59 5.44
N CYS A 99 -4.02 2.56 6.07
CA CYS A 99 -4.36 2.57 7.50
C CYS A 99 -3.13 2.81 8.37
N ARG A 100 -1.96 2.25 8.03
CA ARG A 100 -0.71 2.49 8.76
C ARG A 100 -0.31 3.98 8.81
N MET A 101 -0.72 4.77 7.82
CA MET A 101 -0.44 6.21 7.75
C MET A 101 -1.48 7.07 8.48
N VAL A 102 -2.57 6.49 8.96
CA VAL A 102 -3.61 7.22 9.71
C VAL A 102 -3.14 7.47 11.15
N PRO A 103 -3.21 8.72 11.65
CA PRO A 103 -2.79 9.05 13.01
C PRO A 103 -3.50 8.19 14.06
N GLY A 104 -2.71 7.59 14.97
CA GLY A 104 -3.22 6.76 16.06
C GLY A 104 -3.31 5.26 15.77
N VAL A 105 -3.12 4.82 14.50
CA VAL A 105 -3.01 3.39 14.18
C VAL A 105 -1.65 2.82 14.62
N LEU A 106 -0.57 3.54 14.31
CA LEU A 106 0.76 3.27 14.86
C LEU A 106 1.04 4.20 16.04
N SER A 107 1.71 3.67 17.07
CA SER A 107 1.89 4.33 18.36
C SER A 107 2.82 5.54 18.32
N ASP A 108 3.76 5.60 17.37
CA ASP A 108 4.77 6.65 17.25
C ASP A 108 5.13 6.88 15.77
N PRO A 109 5.22 8.14 15.29
CA PRO A 109 5.76 8.46 13.97
C PRO A 109 7.13 7.83 13.66
N GLU A 110 8.00 7.68 14.66
CA GLU A 110 9.30 7.01 14.49
C GLU A 110 9.17 5.56 14.00
N CYS A 111 7.99 4.93 14.17
CA CYS A 111 7.74 3.55 13.70
C CYS A 111 7.67 3.43 12.18
N PHE A 112 7.42 4.50 11.43
CA PHE A 112 7.34 4.43 9.97
C PHE A 112 8.26 5.41 9.24
N GLU A 113 8.83 6.41 9.92
CA GLU A 113 9.74 7.38 9.28
C GLU A 113 11.05 6.75 8.81
N ASP A 114 11.57 5.75 9.52
CA ASP A 114 12.78 5.01 9.17
C ASP A 114 12.51 3.75 8.34
N GLU A 115 11.24 3.48 7.99
CA GLU A 115 10.86 2.31 7.20
C GLU A 115 11.23 2.43 5.73
N SER A 116 11.30 1.26 5.10
CA SER A 116 11.61 1.17 3.66
C SER A 116 10.63 2.01 2.84
N HIS A 117 11.15 2.76 1.87
CA HIS A 117 10.39 3.58 0.92
C HIS A 117 9.69 4.83 1.47
N PHE A 118 9.63 5.05 2.80
CA PHE A 118 9.11 6.30 3.36
C PHE A 118 10.03 7.48 3.03
N ASN A 119 11.32 7.33 3.31
CA ASN A 119 12.36 8.32 3.02
C ASN A 119 13.22 7.96 1.79
N GLY A 120 12.68 7.13 0.89
CA GLY A 120 13.36 6.71 -0.34
C GLY A 120 14.56 5.78 -0.15
N LEU A 121 14.77 5.25 1.06
CA LEU A 121 15.78 4.22 1.34
C LEU A 121 15.12 2.89 1.72
N LEU A 122 15.84 1.80 1.54
CA LEU A 122 15.53 0.52 2.17
C LEU A 122 16.05 0.48 3.62
N GLU A 123 15.34 -0.26 4.46
CA GLU A 123 15.72 -0.44 5.86
C GLU A 123 17.10 -1.11 6.05
N TYR A 124 17.77 -0.71 7.12
CA TYR A 124 18.98 -1.35 7.59
C TYR A 124 18.68 -2.77 8.12
N PRO A 125 19.67 -3.68 8.16
CA PRO A 125 19.48 -5.01 8.72
C PRO A 125 19.19 -4.93 10.22
N GLN A 126 18.10 -5.59 10.63
CA GLN A 126 17.63 -5.69 11.99
C GLN A 126 18.21 -6.94 12.67
N TYR A 127 18.50 -6.86 13.96
CA TYR A 127 19.01 -7.96 14.77
C TYR A 127 18.23 -8.02 16.09
N SER A 128 17.96 -9.24 16.55
CA SER A 128 17.37 -9.49 17.86
C SER A 128 18.18 -10.57 18.58
N ARG A 129 17.78 -10.91 19.82
CA ARG A 129 18.40 -11.99 20.59
C ARG A 129 18.19 -13.35 19.88
N PRO A 130 19.12 -14.31 20.02
CA PRO A 130 20.35 -14.27 20.82
C PRO A 130 21.51 -13.53 20.10
N ALA A 131 22.54 -13.13 20.87
CA ALA A 131 23.70 -12.41 20.31
C ALA A 131 24.53 -13.23 19.31
N VAL A 132 24.48 -14.56 19.40
CA VAL A 132 25.14 -15.49 18.47
C VAL A 132 24.14 -16.55 18.05
N TRP A 133 23.90 -16.69 16.75
CA TRP A 133 23.02 -17.69 16.16
C TRP A 133 23.77 -18.46 15.06
N HIS A 134 23.96 -19.77 15.24
CA HIS A 134 24.79 -20.62 14.36
C HIS A 134 26.18 -20.03 14.03
N GLY A 135 26.87 -19.50 15.04
CA GLY A 135 28.19 -18.87 14.87
C GLY A 135 28.16 -17.49 14.20
N ARG A 136 26.99 -16.95 13.84
CA ARG A 136 26.82 -15.59 13.31
C ARG A 136 26.55 -14.63 14.47
N THR A 137 27.39 -13.63 14.62
CA THR A 137 27.30 -12.64 15.70
C THR A 137 26.48 -11.42 15.27
N VAL A 138 25.75 -10.84 16.21
CA VAL A 138 25.21 -9.49 16.05
C VAL A 138 26.39 -8.51 15.94
N PRO A 139 26.36 -7.53 15.00
CA PRO A 139 27.41 -6.53 14.89
C PRO A 139 27.70 -5.85 16.24
N GLU A 140 28.97 -5.83 16.66
CA GLU A 140 29.37 -5.30 17.98
C GLU A 140 28.89 -3.86 18.21
N ILE A 141 28.79 -3.06 17.15
CA ILE A 141 28.27 -1.69 17.20
C ILE A 141 26.84 -1.62 17.75
N LEU A 142 26.00 -2.62 17.45
CA LEU A 142 24.62 -2.73 17.94
C LEU A 142 24.56 -3.18 19.41
N LEU A 143 25.65 -3.77 19.92
CA LEU A 143 25.78 -4.19 21.32
C LEU A 143 26.43 -3.10 22.20
N SER A 144 26.92 -2.01 21.60
CA SER A 144 27.73 -1.00 22.28
C SER A 144 26.95 -0.04 23.19
N GLY A 145 25.62 0.00 23.08
CA GLY A 145 24.77 0.99 23.77
C GLY A 145 24.97 2.44 23.29
N ASN A 146 25.83 2.69 22.30
CA ASN A 146 26.11 4.04 21.80
C ASN A 146 25.11 4.43 20.71
N HIS A 147 24.06 5.17 21.09
CA HIS A 147 22.98 5.57 20.20
C HIS A 147 23.46 6.31 18.94
N GLU A 148 24.43 7.22 19.05
CA GLU A 148 24.94 7.96 17.90
C GLU A 148 25.67 7.06 16.91
N LYS A 149 26.56 6.19 17.41
CA LYS A 149 27.25 5.22 16.55
C LYS A 149 26.28 4.22 15.89
N VAL A 150 25.24 3.81 16.61
CA VAL A 150 24.18 2.95 16.08
C VAL A 150 23.40 3.66 14.97
N ARG A 151 23.00 4.93 15.17
CA ARG A 151 22.33 5.73 14.13
C ARG A 151 23.18 5.86 12.86
N GLN A 152 24.46 6.21 13.00
CA GLN A 152 25.38 6.32 11.87
C GLN A 152 25.54 5.00 11.13
N TRP A 153 25.66 3.88 11.86
CA TRP A 153 25.75 2.55 11.27
C TRP A 153 24.46 2.18 10.51
N ARG A 154 23.28 2.41 11.13
CA ARG A 154 21.97 2.14 10.52
C ARG A 154 21.82 2.89 9.19
N ARG A 155 22.09 4.20 9.19
CA ARG A 155 22.05 5.04 7.98
C ARG A 155 22.99 4.51 6.89
N LYS A 156 24.22 4.11 7.26
CA LYS A 156 25.20 3.56 6.32
C LYS A 156 24.73 2.23 5.71
N GLN A 157 24.09 1.35 6.48
CA GLN A 157 23.58 0.08 5.95
C GLN A 157 22.34 0.28 5.06
N ALA A 158 21.43 1.18 5.42
CA ALA A 158 20.27 1.54 4.59
C ALA A 158 20.72 2.03 3.21
N LEU A 159 21.70 2.95 3.17
CA LEU A 159 22.31 3.44 1.92
C LEU A 159 22.98 2.32 1.11
N ARG A 160 23.66 1.38 1.78
CA ARG A 160 24.30 0.24 1.11
C ARG A 160 23.31 -0.74 0.50
N ARG A 161 22.14 -0.94 1.12
CA ARG A 161 21.08 -1.83 0.60
C ARG A 161 20.31 -1.22 -0.54
N THR A 162 20.16 0.10 -0.54
CA THR A 162 19.39 0.83 -1.56
C THR A 162 20.14 0.96 -2.89
N ARG A 163 21.48 0.91 -2.85
CA ARG A 163 22.35 0.90 -4.04
C ARG A 163 22.47 -0.49 -4.63
#